data_AF-A0A496N8I8-F1
#
_entry.id   AF-A0A496N8I8-F1
#
_cell.length_a   1.000
_cell.length_b   1.000
_cell.length_c   1.000
_cell.angle_alpha   90.00
_cell.angle_beta   90.00
_cell.angle_gamma   90.00
#
_symmetry.space_group_name_H-M   'P 1'
#
loop_
_entity.id
_entity.type
_entity.pdbx_description
1 polymer ?
#
loop_
_entity_poly.entity_id
_entity_poly.type
_entity_poly.pdbx_seq_one_letter_code
_entity_poly.pdbx_strand_id
1 'polypeptide(L)'
;MRLSLLALFSITLFACNEESKEMTVYDYLVNKPLLDSDMQNCISGKENNVHKCDIVKSAYNRYNFFEEGLYSEKDLKEFGKK
;
A
#
# COMPACT_ATOMS: atom_id res chain seq x y z
N MET A 1 35.70 37.65 20.47
CA MET A 1 35.20 36.26 20.42
C MET A 1 33.74 36.32 19.98
N ARG A 2 33.44 35.95 18.73
CA ARG A 2 32.07 36.00 18.18
C ARG A 2 31.34 34.74 18.61
N LEU A 3 30.28 34.89 19.41
CA LEU A 3 29.47 33.80 19.93
C LEU A 3 28.46 33.40 18.83
N SER A 4 28.73 32.29 18.14
CA SER A 4 27.86 31.77 17.08
C SER A 4 26.52 31.30 17.65
N LEU A 5 25.42 31.93 17.20
CA LEU A 5 24.07 31.41 17.35
C LEU A 5 23.94 30.12 16.54
N LEU A 6 23.93 28.97 17.22
CA LEU A 6 23.43 27.72 16.65
C LEU A 6 21.91 27.75 16.78
N ALA A 7 21.24 28.15 15.70
CA ALA A 7 19.82 27.93 15.51
C ALA A 7 19.58 26.41 15.49
N LEU A 8 19.16 25.89 16.64
CA LEU A 8 18.50 24.59 16.74
C LEU A 8 17.20 24.70 15.95
N PHE A 9 17.29 24.43 14.64
CA PHE A 9 16.15 24.05 13.84
C PHE A 9 15.60 22.77 14.48
N SER A 10 14.62 22.96 15.36
CA SER A 10 13.73 21.92 15.82
C SER A 10 13.16 21.28 14.57
N ILE A 11 13.72 20.13 14.19
CA ILE A 11 13.14 19.25 13.20
C ILE A 11 11.83 18.82 13.84
N THR A 12 10.74 19.50 13.48
CA THR A 12 9.41 19.00 13.75
C THR A 12 9.31 17.70 12.99
N LEU A 13 9.55 16.59 13.68
CA LEU A 13 9.07 15.29 13.27
C LEU A 13 7.56 15.43 13.24
N PHE A 14 7.01 15.80 12.09
CA PHE A 14 5.67 15.38 11.73
C PHE A 14 5.78 13.86 11.67
N ALA A 15 5.56 13.22 12.82
CA ALA A 15 4.96 11.92 12.83
C ALA A 15 3.62 12.12 12.10
N CYS A 16 3.64 12.01 10.78
CA CYS A 16 2.46 11.67 10.02
C CYS A 16 2.01 10.34 10.60
N ASN A 17 1.12 10.42 11.59
CA ASN A 17 0.13 9.39 11.84
C ASN A 17 -0.70 9.30 10.55
N GLU A 18 -0.12 8.69 9.53
CA GLU A 18 -0.89 7.91 8.60
C GLU A 18 -1.44 6.78 9.46
N GLU A 19 -2.60 7.00 10.08
CA GLU A 19 -3.52 5.90 10.29
C GLU A 19 -3.56 5.18 8.96
N SER A 20 -2.87 4.04 8.91
CA SER A 20 -2.51 3.33 7.69
C SER A 20 -3.76 3.21 6.85
N LYS A 21 -3.86 4.04 5.79
CA LYS A 21 -5.00 3.98 4.90
C LYS A 21 -5.03 2.55 4.39
N GLU A 22 -6.06 1.82 4.79
CA GLU A 22 -6.18 0.41 4.44
C GLU A 22 -6.12 0.30 2.92
N MET A 23 -5.15 -0.46 2.43
CA MET A 23 -4.95 -0.63 1.00
C MET A 23 -6.12 -1.44 0.44
N THR A 24 -6.63 -0.98 -0.69
CA THR A 24 -7.72 -1.66 -1.41
C THR A 24 -7.15 -2.68 -2.40
N VAL A 25 -8.03 -3.51 -2.97
CA VAL A 25 -7.66 -4.41 -4.07
C VAL A 25 -7.06 -3.61 -5.23
N TYR A 26 -7.65 -2.46 -5.57
CA TYR A 26 -7.19 -1.60 -6.65
C TYR A 26 -5.78 -1.04 -6.40
N ASP A 27 -5.47 -0.64 -5.16
CA ASP A 27 -4.13 -0.12 -4.80
C ASP A 27 -3.02 -1.16 -5.07
N TYR A 28 -3.32 -2.46 -4.88
CA TYR A 28 -2.40 -3.55 -5.23
C TYR A 28 -2.36 -3.87 -6.73
N LEU A 29 -3.51 -3.82 -7.41
CA LEU A 29 -3.58 -4.10 -8.86
C LEU A 29 -2.70 -3.13 -9.67
N VAL A 30 -2.65 -1.85 -9.27
CA VAL A 30 -1.81 -0.83 -9.93
C VAL A 30 -0.33 -0.86 -9.50
N ASN A 31 0.05 -1.76 -8.59
CA ASN A 31 1.42 -1.86 -8.07
C ASN A 31 1.87 -3.31 -7.92
N LYS A 32 2.24 -3.93 -9.04
CA LYS A 32 2.67 -5.34 -9.10
C LYS A 32 3.85 -5.68 -8.18
N PRO A 33 4.93 -4.88 -8.08
CA PRO A 33 6.03 -5.19 -7.17
C PRO A 33 5.58 -5.29 -5.70
N LEU A 34 4.70 -4.39 -5.26
CA LEU A 34 4.14 -4.43 -3.91
C LEU A 34 3.23 -5.65 -3.71
N LEU A 35 2.35 -5.92 -4.67
CA LEU A 35 1.49 -7.11 -4.67
C LEU A 35 2.30 -8.41 -4.55
N ASP A 36 3.39 -8.55 -5.32
CA ASP A 36 4.25 -9.72 -5.26
C ASP A 36 4.95 -9.87 -3.92
N SER A 37 5.57 -8.79 -3.43
CA SER A 37 6.23 -8.78 -2.13
C SER A 37 5.27 -9.17 -1.01
N ASP A 38 4.08 -8.58 -0.97
CA ASP A 38 3.13 -8.81 0.11
C ASP A 38 2.45 -10.18 -0.01
N MET A 39 2.24 -10.68 -1.23
CA MET A 39 1.79 -12.06 -1.42
C MET A 39 2.82 -13.06 -0.89
N GLN A 40 4.12 -12.84 -1.15
CA GLN A 40 5.17 -13.68 -0.59
C GLN A 40 5.21 -13.60 0.94
N ASN A 41 5.08 -12.40 1.52
CA ASN A 41 5.03 -12.23 2.97
C ASN A 41 3.81 -12.97 3.59
N CYS A 42 2.65 -12.95 2.91
CA CYS A 42 1.46 -13.68 3.34
C CYS A 42 1.62 -15.20 3.23
N ILE A 43 2.24 -15.71 2.16
CA ILE A 43 2.50 -17.15 1.99
C ILE A 43 3.53 -17.64 3.02
N SER A 44 4.57 -16.86 3.27
CA SER A 44 5.63 -17.22 4.21
C SER A 44 5.22 -17.09 5.68
N GLY A 45 4.03 -16.55 5.97
CA GLY A 45 3.56 -16.24 7.32
C GLY A 45 4.30 -15.08 7.99
N LYS A 46 5.08 -14.29 7.22
CA LYS A 46 5.75 -13.09 7.73
C LYS A 46 4.75 -11.95 7.97
N GLU A 47 3.73 -11.87 7.12
CA GLU A 47 2.55 -11.05 7.37
C GLU A 47 1.50 -11.87 8.13
N ASN A 48 1.07 -11.39 9.29
CA ASN A 48 0.12 -12.07 10.17
C ASN A 48 -1.26 -11.39 10.18
N ASN A 49 -1.41 -10.23 9.53
CA ASN A 49 -2.70 -9.59 9.36
C ASN A 49 -3.53 -10.35 8.33
N VAL A 50 -4.47 -11.15 8.83
CA VAL A 50 -5.39 -11.97 8.00
C VAL A 50 -6.15 -11.11 7.00
N HIS A 51 -6.68 -9.96 7.43
CA HIS A 51 -7.47 -9.09 6.59
C HIS A 51 -6.66 -8.52 5.43
N LYS A 52 -5.44 -8.02 5.70
CA LYS A 52 -4.51 -7.58 4.66
C LYS A 52 -4.19 -8.71 3.68
N CYS A 53 -3.90 -9.91 4.18
CA CYS A 53 -3.62 -11.05 3.31
C CYS A 53 -4.81 -11.45 2.44
N ASP A 54 -6.04 -11.29 2.91
CA ASP A 54 -7.24 -11.54 2.10
C ASP A 54 -7.36 -10.53 0.94
N ILE A 55 -7.07 -9.26 1.20
CA ILE A 55 -7.04 -8.22 0.16
C ILE A 55 -5.93 -8.51 -0.87
N VAL A 56 -4.72 -8.82 -0.39
CA VAL A 56 -3.57 -9.15 -1.25
C VAL A 56 -3.87 -10.36 -2.14
N LYS A 57 -4.39 -11.46 -1.57
CA LYS A 57 -4.78 -12.66 -2.33
C LYS A 57 -5.88 -12.34 -3.35
N SER A 58 -6.85 -11.52 -2.96
CA SER A 58 -7.93 -11.08 -3.85
C SER A 58 -7.40 -10.31 -5.06
N ALA A 59 -6.45 -9.39 -4.84
CA ALA A 59 -5.77 -8.66 -5.91
C ALA A 59 -4.91 -9.58 -6.77
N TYR A 60 -4.13 -10.48 -6.16
CA TYR A 60 -3.26 -11.42 -6.87
C TYR A 60 -4.05 -12.30 -7.85
N ASN A 61 -5.19 -12.84 -7.41
CA ASN A 61 -6.08 -13.66 -8.24
C ASN A 61 -6.75 -12.90 -9.39
N ARG A 62 -6.76 -11.56 -9.34
CA ARG A 62 -7.40 -10.68 -10.35
C ARG A 62 -6.38 -10.03 -11.28
N TYR A 63 -5.10 -10.08 -10.95
CA TYR A 63 -4.07 -9.30 -11.62
C TYR A 63 -3.99 -9.55 -13.14
N ASN A 64 -4.05 -10.82 -13.58
CA ASN A 64 -3.98 -11.13 -15.02
C ASN A 64 -5.15 -10.51 -15.80
N PHE A 65 -6.38 -10.60 -15.26
CA PHE A 65 -7.55 -9.99 -15.89
C PHE A 65 -7.50 -8.46 -15.87
N PHE A 66 -6.87 -7.87 -14.84
CA PHE A 66 -6.62 -6.43 -14.77
C PHE A 66 -5.63 -5.98 -15.85
N GLU A 67 -4.51 -6.69 -16.01
CA GLU A 67 -3.51 -6.42 -17.06
C GLU A 67 -4.10 -6.58 -18.47
N GLU A 68 -4.99 -7.56 -18.67
CA GLU A 68 -5.72 -7.76 -19.92
C GLU A 68 -6.84 -6.73 -20.15
N GLY A 69 -7.10 -5.84 -19.18
CA GLY A 69 -8.11 -4.78 -19.29
C GLY A 69 -9.55 -5.31 -19.27
N LEU A 70 -9.80 -6.47 -18.65
CA LEU A 70 -11.11 -7.11 -18.64
C LEU A 70 -12.09 -6.55 -17.58
N TYR A 71 -11.61 -5.66 -16.72
CA TYR A 71 -12.45 -4.99 -15.73
C TYR A 71 -13.01 -3.69 -16.25
N SER A 72 -14.31 -3.51 -16.10
CA SER A 72 -14.97 -2.24 -16.36
C SER A 72 -14.60 -1.19 -15.30
N GLU A 73 -14.84 0.09 -15.60
CA GLU A 73 -14.67 1.17 -14.62
C GLU A 73 -15.50 0.94 -13.35
N LYS A 74 -16.67 0.29 -13.47
CA LYS A 74 -17.50 -0.08 -12.33
C LYS A 74 -16.80 -1.11 -11.45
N ASP A 75 -16.22 -2.14 -12.04
CA ASP A 75 -15.48 -3.18 -11.30
C ASP A 75 -14.28 -2.55 -10.58
N LEU A 76 -13.54 -1.67 -11.25
CA LEU A 76 -12.39 -0.98 -10.64
C LEU A 76 -12.80 -0.12 -9.43
N LYS A 77 -13.96 0.55 -9.50
CA LYS A 77 -14.53 1.29 -8.37
C LYS A 77 -14.94 0.38 -7.22
N GLU A 78 -15.52 -0.78 -7.51
CA GLU A 78 -15.79 -1.81 -6.50
C GLU A 78 -14.49 -2.35 -5.85
N PHE A 79 -13.38 -2.35 -6.59
CA PHE A 79 -12.06 -2.69 -6.06
C PHE A 79 -11.37 -1.56 -5.28
N GLY A 80 -11.96 -0.37 -5.22
CA GLY A 80 -11.44 0.77 -4.45
C GLY A 80 -10.79 1.89 -5.26
N LYS A 81 -10.93 1.89 -6.60
CA LYS A 81 -10.55 3.04 -7.43
C LYS A 81 -11.36 4.28 -7.03
N LYS A 82 -10.66 5.38 -6.75
CA LYS A 82 -11.25 6.68 -6.37
C LYS A 82 -11.54 7.57 -7.57
#